data_AF-A0A9E3GT93-F1
#
_entry.id   AF-A0A9E3GT93-F1
#
_cell.length_a   1.000
_cell.length_b   1.000
_cell.length_c   1.000
_cell.angle_alpha   90.00
_cell.angle_beta   90.00
_cell.angle_gamma   90.00
#
_symmetry.space_group_name_H-M   'P 1'
#
loop_
_entity.id
_entity.type
_entity.pdbx_description
1 polymer ?
#
loop_
_entity_poly.entity_id
_entity_poly.type
_entity_poly.pdbx_seq_one_letter_code
_entity_poly.pdbx_strand_id
1 'polypeptide(L)'
;MSFLDRVRAWLKGESKRTAPGPATEKASRTSTKELEAFIASRVGVEGYLEPKTAIYSTTLLLVAADGEYLRRPVKDRKQAEAVCNETDTPLYDAARVGYPRRMRDFDRGVRRDTVSLDQLPPWPGVDPPAGSDRPGGDSPDEPEGS
;
A
#
# COMPACT_ATOMS: atom_id res chain seq x y z
N MET A 1 -16.62 -22.58 -1.25
CA MET A 1 -16.85 -21.93 -2.56
C MET A 1 -15.56 -21.28 -2.99
N SER A 2 -14.99 -21.71 -4.12
CA SER A 2 -13.65 -21.29 -4.56
C SER A 2 -13.65 -19.84 -5.06
N PHE A 3 -12.61 -19.09 -4.70
CA PHE A 3 -12.30 -17.72 -5.14
C PHE A 3 -12.36 -17.58 -6.68
N LEU A 4 -11.96 -18.62 -7.41
CA LEU A 4 -11.96 -18.64 -8.88
C LEU A 4 -13.37 -18.68 -9.52
N ASP A 5 -14.39 -19.18 -8.82
CA ASP A 5 -15.76 -19.23 -9.37
C ASP A 5 -16.42 -17.84 -9.39
N ARG A 6 -16.02 -16.95 -8.47
CA ARG A 6 -16.51 -15.57 -8.42
C ARG A 6 -15.89 -14.68 -9.50
N VAL A 7 -14.62 -14.93 -9.86
CA VAL A 7 -13.89 -14.23 -10.95
C VAL A 7 -14.62 -14.36 -12.29
N ARG A 8 -15.19 -15.53 -12.58
CA ARG A 8 -15.90 -15.79 -13.85
C ARG A 8 -17.28 -15.16 -13.90
N ALA A 9 -17.97 -15.04 -12.76
CA ALA A 9 -19.31 -14.47 -12.70
C ALA A 9 -19.31 -12.94 -12.89
N TRP A 10 -18.25 -12.25 -12.44
CA TRP A 10 -18.14 -10.78 -12.48
C TRP A 10 -17.72 -10.21 -13.85
N LEU A 11 -16.96 -10.97 -14.65
CA LEU A 11 -16.57 -10.58 -16.01
C LEU A 11 -17.76 -10.49 -16.99
N LYS A 12 -18.95 -10.99 -16.61
CA LYS A 12 -20.17 -11.01 -17.43
C LYS A 12 -21.12 -9.83 -17.16
N GLY A 13 -20.59 -8.69 -16.73
CA GLY A 13 -21.36 -7.46 -16.50
C GLY A 13 -21.25 -6.48 -17.67
N GLU A 14 -22.19 -6.56 -18.60
CA GLU A 14 -22.22 -5.76 -19.83
C GLU A 14 -22.70 -4.33 -19.56
N SER A 15 -21.92 -3.33 -19.99
CA SER A 15 -22.36 -1.92 -20.05
C SER A 15 -21.75 -1.27 -21.29
N LYS A 16 -22.62 -0.83 -22.20
CA LYS A 16 -22.25 -0.14 -23.45
C LYS A 16 -21.41 1.10 -23.14
N ARG A 17 -20.12 1.07 -23.51
CA ARG A 17 -19.20 2.21 -23.58
C ARG A 17 -18.32 2.06 -24.81
N THR A 18 -17.99 3.18 -25.45
CA THR A 18 -17.08 3.24 -26.61
C THR A 18 -15.78 2.52 -26.26
N ALA A 19 -15.48 1.47 -27.02
CA ALA A 19 -14.35 0.59 -26.74
C ALA A 19 -13.03 1.34 -27.00
N PRO A 20 -12.07 1.34 -26.05
CA PRO A 20 -10.72 1.79 -26.34
C PRO A 20 -10.08 0.89 -27.40
N GLY A 21 -9.15 1.44 -28.18
CA GLY A 21 -8.41 0.66 -29.17
C GLY A 21 -7.55 -0.45 -28.53
N PRO A 22 -7.17 -1.49 -29.29
CA PRO A 22 -6.46 -2.66 -28.78
C PRO A 22 -5.12 -2.33 -28.09
N ALA A 23 -4.44 -1.25 -28.51
CA ALA A 23 -3.21 -0.78 -27.87
C ALA A 23 -3.45 -0.21 -26.46
N THR A 24 -4.51 0.57 -26.26
CA THR A 24 -4.89 1.15 -24.96
C THR A 24 -5.33 0.07 -23.98
N GLU A 25 -6.09 -0.92 -24.45
CA GLU A 25 -6.49 -2.08 -23.66
C GLU A 25 -5.28 -2.95 -23.26
N LYS A 26 -4.29 -3.14 -24.14
CA LYS A 26 -3.06 -3.86 -23.80
C LYS A 26 -2.23 -3.09 -22.75
N ALA A 27 -2.04 -1.79 -22.94
CA ALA A 27 -1.31 -0.93 -21.98
C ALA A 27 -1.99 -0.90 -20.60
N SER A 28 -3.32 -0.85 -20.58
CA SER A 28 -4.11 -0.94 -19.35
C SER A 28 -3.92 -2.29 -18.64
N ARG A 29 -3.96 -3.42 -19.36
CA ARG A 29 -3.70 -4.75 -18.76
C ARG A 29 -2.28 -4.89 -18.22
N THR A 30 -1.27 -4.37 -18.93
CA THR A 30 0.10 -4.36 -18.43
C THR A 30 0.21 -3.52 -17.16
N SER A 31 -0.43 -2.35 -17.14
CA SER A 31 -0.48 -1.46 -15.98
C SER A 31 -1.11 -2.14 -14.76
N THR A 32 -2.22 -2.86 -14.95
CA THR A 32 -2.87 -3.64 -13.89
C THR A 32 -1.94 -4.70 -13.30
N LYS A 33 -1.20 -5.46 -14.13
CA LYS A 33 -0.25 -6.46 -13.63
C LYS A 33 0.88 -5.86 -12.81
N GLU A 34 1.39 -4.70 -13.22
CA GLU A 34 2.43 -3.98 -12.46
C GLU A 34 1.90 -3.47 -11.12
N LEU A 35 0.66 -2.99 -11.09
CA LEU A 35 -0.02 -2.59 -9.86
C LEU A 35 -0.19 -3.77 -8.89
N GLU A 36 -0.72 -4.90 -9.37
CA GLU A 36 -0.87 -6.13 -8.58
C GLU A 36 0.48 -6.64 -8.06
N ALA A 37 1.51 -6.66 -8.91
CA ALA A 37 2.85 -7.07 -8.52
C ALA A 37 3.44 -6.16 -7.43
N PHE A 38 3.21 -4.86 -7.51
CA PHE A 38 3.63 -3.91 -6.48
C PHE A 38 2.93 -4.18 -5.14
N ILE A 39 1.60 -4.37 -5.16
CA ILE A 39 0.82 -4.68 -3.95
C ILE A 39 1.30 -5.98 -3.31
N ALA A 40 1.52 -7.02 -4.11
CA ALA A 40 1.94 -8.34 -3.62
C ALA A 40 3.34 -8.36 -2.99
N SER A 41 4.19 -7.37 -3.28
CA SER A 41 5.60 -7.35 -2.85
C SER A 41 5.91 -6.30 -1.79
N ARG A 42 4.93 -5.49 -1.38
CA ARG A 42 5.09 -4.44 -0.36
C ARG A 42 4.05 -4.61 0.75
N VAL A 43 4.36 -4.08 1.92
CA VAL A 43 3.46 -4.09 3.08
C VAL A 43 2.78 -2.73 3.22
N GLY A 44 1.54 -2.71 3.73
CA GLY A 44 0.82 -1.48 4.05
C GLY A 44 0.60 -0.59 2.82
N VAL A 45 0.26 -1.21 1.69
CA VAL A 45 0.00 -0.48 0.45
C VAL A 45 -1.38 0.17 0.52
N GLU A 46 -1.45 1.44 0.11
CA GLU A 46 -2.70 2.17 -0.07
C GLU A 46 -2.76 2.72 -1.49
N GLY A 47 -3.96 2.71 -2.08
CA GLY A 47 -4.25 3.28 -3.38
C GLY A 47 -4.81 4.70 -3.28
N TYR A 48 -4.37 5.56 -4.21
CA TYR A 48 -4.78 6.93 -4.38
C TYR A 48 -5.22 7.11 -5.83
N LEU A 49 -6.50 7.32 -6.05
CA LEU A 49 -7.06 7.58 -7.37
C LEU A 49 -6.85 9.05 -7.73
N GLU A 50 -6.15 9.27 -8.83
CA GLU A 50 -5.97 10.59 -9.41
C GLU A 50 -7.02 10.79 -10.52
N PRO A 51 -7.75 11.91 -10.47
CA PRO A 51 -8.75 12.20 -11.48
C PRO A 51 -8.09 12.40 -12.84
N LYS A 52 -8.83 12.07 -13.90
CA LYS A 52 -8.44 12.45 -15.27
C LYS A 52 -8.27 13.97 -15.34
N THR A 53 -7.14 14.42 -15.87
CA THR A 53 -6.89 15.82 -16.19
C THR A 53 -6.91 16.04 -17.71
N ALA A 54 -6.71 17.27 -18.16
CA ALA A 54 -6.64 17.58 -19.59
C ALA A 54 -5.48 16.86 -20.30
N ILE A 55 -4.38 16.59 -19.57
CA ILE A 55 -3.14 16.02 -20.10
C ILE A 55 -2.99 14.55 -19.73
N TYR A 56 -3.43 14.15 -18.52
CA TYR A 56 -3.22 12.81 -18.00
C TYR A 56 -4.52 12.02 -17.89
N SER A 57 -4.46 10.73 -18.26
CA SER A 57 -5.53 9.77 -17.99
C SER A 57 -5.75 9.58 -16.49
N THR A 58 -6.90 9.03 -16.11
CA THR A 58 -7.12 8.52 -14.75
C THR A 58 -5.98 7.60 -14.35
N THR A 59 -5.47 7.77 -13.15
CA THR A 59 -4.24 7.10 -12.71
C THR A 59 -4.42 6.55 -11.30
N LEU A 60 -3.91 5.35 -11.06
CA LEU A 60 -3.83 4.77 -9.72
C LEU A 60 -2.39 4.92 -9.23
N LEU A 61 -2.24 5.62 -8.10
CA LEU A 61 -1.00 5.73 -7.36
C LEU A 61 -1.07 4.79 -6.16
N LEU A 62 -0.14 3.85 -6.08
CA LEU A 62 0.03 2.98 -4.92
C LEU A 62 1.18 3.49 -4.07
N VAL A 63 1.01 3.52 -2.75
CA VAL A 63 2.04 3.95 -1.79
C VAL A 63 2.20 2.88 -0.71
N ALA A 64 3.41 2.33 -0.56
CA ALA A 64 3.81 1.32 0.42
C ALA A 64 4.24 1.93 1.76
N ALA A 65 4.22 1.15 2.85
CA ALA A 65 4.35 1.63 4.23
C ALA A 65 5.57 2.56 4.46
N ASP A 66 6.68 2.26 3.81
CA ASP A 66 7.95 3.00 3.85
C ASP A 66 7.95 4.29 3.00
N GLY A 67 6.93 4.47 2.17
CA GLY A 67 6.75 5.59 1.25
C GLY A 67 7.11 5.29 -0.20
N GLU A 68 7.60 4.09 -0.53
CA GLU A 68 7.81 3.69 -1.93
C GLU A 68 6.48 3.76 -2.69
N TYR A 69 6.50 4.22 -3.94
CA TYR A 69 5.28 4.37 -4.70
C TYR A 69 5.41 3.93 -6.15
N LEU A 70 4.28 3.50 -6.71
CA LEU A 70 4.12 3.16 -8.12
C LEU A 70 2.90 3.89 -8.67
N ARG A 71 3.07 4.58 -9.80
CA ARG A 71 1.99 5.29 -10.49
C ARG A 71 1.74 4.66 -11.85
N ARG A 72 0.51 4.21 -12.13
CA ARG A 72 0.15 3.63 -13.43
C ARG A 72 -1.22 4.11 -13.94
N PRO A 73 -1.36 4.33 -15.26
CA PRO A 73 -2.62 4.73 -15.84
C PRO A 73 -3.65 3.59 -15.74
N VAL A 74 -4.89 3.98 -15.47
CA VAL A 74 -6.05 3.08 -15.49
C VAL A 74 -7.10 3.64 -16.43
N LYS A 75 -7.94 2.76 -16.97
CA LYS A 75 -9.01 3.12 -17.89
C LYS A 75 -9.98 4.10 -17.25
N ASP A 76 -10.39 3.81 -16.02
CA ASP A 76 -11.35 4.56 -15.24
C ASP A 76 -11.28 4.20 -13.75
N ARG A 77 -12.11 4.87 -12.94
CA ARG A 77 -12.27 4.59 -11.50
C ARG A 77 -12.66 3.14 -11.22
N LYS A 78 -13.52 2.55 -12.05
CA LYS A 78 -14.01 1.18 -11.84
C LYS A 78 -12.87 0.16 -11.95
N GLN A 79 -11.91 0.40 -12.86
CA GLN A 79 -10.71 -0.44 -12.94
C GLN A 79 -9.83 -0.30 -11.69
N ALA A 80 -9.63 0.91 -11.18
CA ALA A 80 -8.88 1.10 -9.93
C ALA A 80 -9.56 0.42 -8.74
N GLU A 81 -10.89 0.60 -8.60
CA GLU A 81 -11.69 -0.07 -7.57
C GLU A 81 -11.61 -1.59 -7.68
N ALA A 82 -11.62 -2.14 -8.90
CA ALA A 82 -11.46 -3.58 -9.10
C ALA A 82 -10.11 -4.09 -8.57
N VAL A 83 -9.01 -3.46 -8.98
CA VAL A 83 -7.65 -3.85 -8.52
C VAL A 83 -7.55 -3.76 -7.00
N CYS A 84 -8.00 -2.65 -6.42
CA CYS A 84 -7.94 -2.44 -4.97
C CYS A 84 -8.83 -3.41 -4.19
N ASN A 85 -10.06 -3.68 -4.65
CA ASN A 85 -10.96 -4.63 -3.99
C ASN A 85 -10.46 -6.09 -4.09
N GLU A 86 -9.89 -6.48 -5.23
CA GLU A 86 -9.34 -7.83 -5.42
C GLU A 86 -8.12 -8.10 -4.54
N THR A 87 -7.40 -7.04 -4.16
CA THR A 87 -6.17 -7.10 -3.36
C THR A 87 -6.34 -6.60 -1.92
N ASP A 88 -7.58 -6.33 -1.49
CA ASP A 88 -7.92 -5.76 -0.18
C ASP A 88 -7.11 -4.49 0.17
N THR A 89 -6.81 -3.69 -0.85
CA THR A 89 -6.06 -2.45 -0.74
C THR A 89 -7.01 -1.26 -0.56
N PRO A 90 -6.85 -0.44 0.49
CA PRO A 90 -7.65 0.78 0.67
C PRO A 90 -7.49 1.73 -0.53
N LEU A 91 -8.58 2.32 -1.02
CA LEU A 91 -8.56 3.26 -2.14
C LEU A 91 -9.15 4.62 -1.73
N TYR A 92 -8.33 5.66 -1.84
CA TYR A 92 -8.67 7.04 -1.53
C TYR A 92 -8.76 7.91 -2.79
N ASP A 93 -9.50 9.01 -2.70
CA ASP A 93 -9.51 10.05 -3.72
C ASP A 93 -8.40 11.07 -3.42
N ALA A 94 -7.35 11.09 -4.25
CA ALA A 94 -6.18 11.92 -4.03
C ALA A 94 -6.52 13.42 -4.00
N ALA A 95 -7.53 13.86 -4.76
CA ALA A 95 -7.95 15.26 -4.77
C ALA A 95 -8.64 15.68 -3.47
N ARG A 96 -9.15 14.72 -2.68
CA ARG A 96 -9.80 14.97 -1.40
C ARG A 96 -8.84 14.86 -0.23
N VAL A 97 -8.02 13.82 -0.18
CA VAL A 97 -7.15 13.53 0.97
C VAL A 97 -5.72 14.05 0.81
N GLY A 98 -5.32 14.40 -0.41
CA GLY A 98 -3.94 14.75 -0.74
C GLY A 98 -3.02 13.51 -0.80
N TYR A 99 -1.73 13.76 -0.93
CA TYR A 99 -0.71 12.69 -0.95
C TYR A 99 -0.17 12.46 0.46
N PRO A 100 0.12 11.19 0.83
CA PRO A 100 0.53 10.87 2.19
C PRO A 100 1.95 11.39 2.47
N ARG A 101 2.19 11.79 3.73
CA ARG A 101 3.50 12.34 4.15
C ARG A 101 4.66 11.38 3.85
N ARG A 102 4.48 10.07 4.05
CA ARG A 102 5.50 9.03 3.78
C ARG A 102 6.02 9.05 2.33
N MET A 103 5.17 9.35 1.35
CA MET A 103 5.61 9.51 -0.04
C MET A 103 6.56 10.70 -0.21
N ARG A 104 6.24 11.83 0.43
CA ARG A 104 7.10 13.04 0.40
C ARG A 104 8.41 12.83 1.16
N ASP A 105 8.38 12.06 2.24
CA ASP A 105 9.57 11.66 2.99
C ASP A 105 10.45 10.74 2.12
N PHE A 106 9.85 9.81 1.36
CA PHE A 106 10.54 8.94 0.43
C PHE A 106 11.30 9.72 -0.66
N ASP A 107 10.66 10.73 -1.26
CA ASP A 107 11.31 11.63 -2.24
C ASP A 107 12.54 12.35 -1.66
N ARG A 108 12.55 12.59 -0.35
CA ARG A 108 13.66 13.24 0.38
C ARG A 108 14.75 12.26 0.82
N GLY A 109 14.66 10.99 0.43
CA GLY A 109 15.60 9.95 0.87
C GLY A 109 15.33 9.45 2.30
N VAL A 110 14.29 9.92 2.98
CA VAL A 110 13.90 9.42 4.30
C VAL A 110 13.07 8.16 4.09
N ARG A 111 13.50 7.04 4.67
CA ARG A 111 12.74 5.78 4.68
C ARG A 111 12.26 5.54 6.09
N ARG A 112 10.99 5.15 6.22
CA ARG A 112 10.47 4.75 7.52
C ARG A 112 10.83 3.28 7.71
N ASP A 113 11.68 2.99 8.69
CA ASP A 113 12.03 1.62 9.01
C ASP A 113 10.79 0.85 9.47
N THR A 114 10.67 -0.37 8.99
CA THR A 114 9.69 -1.33 9.50
C THR A 114 10.14 -1.76 10.88
N VAL A 115 9.36 -1.44 11.90
CA VAL A 115 9.64 -1.90 13.27
C VAL A 115 9.39 -3.40 13.33
N SER A 116 10.39 -4.16 13.77
CA SER A 116 10.25 -5.59 13.95
C SER A 116 9.52 -5.91 15.24
N LEU A 117 8.65 -6.93 15.23
CA LEU A 117 7.80 -7.26 16.38
C LEU A 117 8.59 -7.69 17.62
N ASP A 118 9.78 -8.28 17.45
CA ASP A 118 10.71 -8.64 18.53
C ASP A 118 11.37 -7.42 19.21
N GLN A 119 11.42 -6.29 18.51
CA GLN A 119 11.96 -5.04 19.03
C GLN A 119 10.91 -4.21 19.77
N LEU A 120 9.63 -4.57 19.64
CA LEU A 120 8.56 -3.90 20.38
C LEU A 120 8.61 -4.32 21.85
N PRO A 121 8.41 -3.37 22.79
CA PRO A 121 8.22 -3.74 24.19
C PRO A 121 6.98 -4.66 24.31
N PRO A 122 6.95 -5.58 25.28
CA PRO A 122 5.76 -6.39 25.53
C PRO A 122 4.57 -5.46 25.75
N TRP A 123 3.41 -5.89 25.25
CA TRP A 123 2.18 -5.15 25.49
C TRP A 123 1.98 -5.01 27.01
N PRO A 124 1.63 -3.81 27.52
CA PRO A 124 1.45 -3.61 28.96
C PRO A 124 0.46 -4.61 29.55
N GLY A 125 0.86 -5.32 30.60
CA GLY A 125 0.03 -6.34 31.26
C GLY A 125 0.15 -7.75 30.68
N VAL A 126 1.05 -7.99 29.72
CA VAL A 126 1.50 -9.32 29.35
C VAL A 126 2.82 -9.58 30.05
N ASP A 127 2.85 -10.52 30.99
CA ASP A 127 4.11 -10.96 31.58
C ASP A 127 4.99 -11.54 30.46
N PRO A 128 6.28 -11.17 30.38
CA PRO A 128 7.17 -11.79 29.41
C PRO A 128 7.20 -13.31 29.64
N PRO A 129 7.34 -14.12 28.58
CA PRO A 129 7.48 -15.56 28.75
C PRO A 129 8.65 -15.84 29.69
N ALA A 130 8.43 -16.72 30.67
CA ALA A 130 9.46 -17.08 31.66
C ALA A 130 10.74 -17.53 30.93
N GLY A 131 11.82 -16.74 31.05
CA GLY A 131 13.13 -17.03 30.45
C GLY A 131 13.75 -15.96 29.53
N SER A 132 13.09 -14.80 29.31
CA SER A 132 13.75 -13.68 28.63
C SER A 132 14.65 -12.91 29.60
N ASP A 133 15.84 -13.43 29.87
CA ASP A 133 16.88 -12.68 30.57
C ASP A 133 17.29 -11.49 29.70
N ARG A 134 16.88 -10.28 30.09
CA ARG A 134 17.51 -9.06 29.57
C ARG A 134 18.91 -8.97 30.20
N PRO A 135 19.98 -8.74 29.43
CA PRO A 135 21.27 -8.40 30.03
C PRO A 135 21.10 -7.10 30.83
N GLY A 136 21.55 -7.14 32.08
CA GLY A 136 21.34 -6.10 33.08
C GLY A 136 21.72 -4.71 32.56
N GLY A 137 20.79 -3.76 32.72
CA GLY A 137 21.08 -2.35 32.51
C GLY A 137 22.07 -1.89 33.57
N ASP A 138 23.20 -1.35 33.10
CA ASP A 138 24.20 -0.70 33.92
C ASP A 138 23.54 0.46 34.69
N SER A 139 23.59 0.39 36.02
CA SER A 139 23.14 1.48 36.88
C SER A 139 24.25 2.54 36.93
N PRO A 140 23.96 3.83 36.81
CA PRO A 140 25.01 4.84 36.93
C PRO A 140 25.48 4.91 38.38
N ASP A 141 26.78 4.70 38.60
CA ASP A 141 27.46 4.96 39.87
C ASP A 141 27.20 6.41 40.31
N GLU A 142 26.54 6.59 41.46
CA GLU A 142 26.55 7.85 42.19
C GLU A 142 27.92 8.02 42.85
N PRO A 143 28.61 9.16 42.68
CA PRO A 143 29.83 9.41 43.43
C PRO A 143 29.48 9.86 44.86
N GLU A 144 29.78 9.01 45.85
CA GLU A 144 29.94 9.48 47.22
C GLU A 144 31.20 10.37 47.30
N GLY A 145 31.01 11.61 47.74
CA GLY A 145 32.08 12.56 47.99
C GLY A 145 31.67 13.55 49.07
N SER A 146 32.41 13.49 50.18
CA SER A 146 32.23 14.20 51.46
C SER A 146 32.39 15.72 51.42
#